data_AF-A0A7G8VHP1-F1
#
_entry.id   AF-A0A7G8VHP1-F1
#
_cell.length_a   1.000
_cell.length_b   1.000
_cell.length_c   1.000
_cell.angle_alpha   90.00
_cell.angle_beta   90.00
_cell.angle_gamma   90.00
#
_symmetry.space_group_name_H-M   'P 1'
#
loop_
_entity.id
_entity.type
_entity.pdbx_description
1 polymer ?
#
loop_
_entity_poly.entity_id
_entity_poly.type
_entity_poly.pdbx_seq_one_letter_code
_entity_poly.pdbx_strand_id
1 'polypeptide(L)'
;MNYEEFLVAIKIQFPMAKIGETQSGACIWVGVDNLINSFVVQITPLEGVGVSLTNPSLAIDFSGHDEVFKDLAMAFDFIKSNFN
;
A
#
# COMPACT_ATOMS: atom_id res chain seq x y z
N MET A 1 3.27 6.83 12.46
CA MET A 1 4.03 6.89 11.20
C MET A 1 3.34 7.86 10.28
N ASN A 2 4.06 8.83 9.72
CA ASN A 2 3.57 9.73 8.68
C ASN A 2 3.87 9.18 7.27
N TYR A 3 3.43 9.89 6.23
CA TYR A 3 3.60 9.47 4.84
C TYR A 3 5.06 9.27 4.42
N GLU A 4 5.94 10.22 4.75
CA GLU A 4 7.37 10.15 4.39
C GLU A 4 8.06 8.98 5.10
N GLU A 5 7.75 8.80 6.40
CA GLU A 5 8.24 7.66 7.18
C GLU A 5 7.76 6.33 6.58
N PHE A 6 6.52 6.27 6.09
CA PHE A 6 5.96 5.10 5.43
C PHE A 6 6.70 4.77 4.13
N LEU A 7 6.93 5.76 3.26
CA LEU A 7 7.65 5.53 2.01
C LEU A 7 9.08 5.05 2.24
N VAL A 8 9.78 5.65 3.22
CA VAL A 8 11.12 5.21 3.61
C VAL A 8 11.08 3.77 4.12
N ALA A 9 10.13 3.44 5.00
CA ALA A 9 10.00 2.10 5.55
C ALA A 9 9.70 1.05 4.48
N ILE A 10 8.80 1.34 3.53
CA ILE A 10 8.49 0.48 2.36
C ILE A 10 9.75 0.25 1.52
N LYS A 11 10.50 1.30 1.18
CA LYS A 11 11.74 1.21 0.38
C LYS A 11 12.82 0.37 1.06
N ILE A 12 12.96 0.48 2.37
CA ILE A 12 13.92 -0.30 3.16
C ILE A 12 13.50 -1.76 3.24
N GLN A 13 12.22 -2.01 3.49
CA GLN A 13 11.69 -3.35 3.73
C GLN A 13 11.56 -4.17 2.44
N PHE A 14 11.27 -3.50 1.31
CA PHE A 14 11.05 -4.12 0.00
C PHE A 14 11.95 -3.48 -1.07
N PRO A 15 13.29 -3.63 -0.98
CA PRO A 15 14.24 -2.89 -1.82
C PRO A 15 14.18 -3.26 -3.31
N MET A 16 13.62 -4.43 -3.63
CA MET A 16 13.45 -4.91 -5.00
C MET A 16 12.09 -4.53 -5.60
N ALA A 17 11.17 -3.98 -4.80
CA ALA A 17 9.85 -3.62 -5.26
C ALA A 17 9.88 -2.32 -6.08
N LYS A 18 9.09 -2.28 -7.15
CA LYS A 18 8.74 -1.05 -7.84
C LYS A 18 7.69 -0.33 -7.01
N ILE A 19 7.95 0.94 -6.71
CA ILE A 19 7.05 1.77 -5.92
C ILE A 19 6.58 2.92 -6.79
N GLY A 20 5.26 3.09 -6.88
CA GLY A 20 4.61 4.15 -7.65
C GLY A 20 3.61 4.91 -6.78
N GLU A 21 3.49 6.21 -7.00
CA GLU A 21 2.63 7.10 -6.21
C GLU A 21 1.68 7.85 -7.15
N THR A 22 0.42 7.98 -6.79
CA THR A 22 -0.56 8.79 -7.54
C THR A 22 -1.55 9.44 -6.58
N GLN A 23 -1.81 10.73 -6.78
CA GLN A 23 -2.78 11.46 -5.97
C GLN A 23 -4.12 11.55 -6.69
N SER A 24 -5.22 11.30 -5.96
CA SER A 24 -6.59 11.50 -6.43
C SER A 24 -7.39 12.23 -5.37
N GLY A 25 -7.58 13.53 -5.57
CA GLY A 25 -8.17 14.43 -4.57
C GLY A 25 -7.36 14.45 -3.27
N ALA A 26 -8.01 14.13 -2.15
CA ALA A 26 -7.37 14.04 -0.83
C ALA A 26 -6.70 12.69 -0.55
N CYS A 27 -6.86 11.71 -1.45
CA CYS A 27 -6.29 10.37 -1.29
C CYS A 27 -4.95 10.26 -2.02
N ILE A 28 -3.98 9.62 -1.38
CA ILE A 28 -2.70 9.23 -1.99
C ILE A 28 -2.71 7.72 -2.17
N TRP A 29 -2.40 7.26 -3.38
CA TRP A 29 -2.30 5.86 -3.73
C TRP A 29 -0.83 5.46 -3.88
N VAL A 30 -0.41 4.44 -3.14
CA VAL A 30 0.94 3.88 -3.22
C VAL A 30 0.86 2.45 -3.73
N GLY A 31 1.39 2.21 -4.92
CA GLY A 31 1.58 0.87 -5.47
C GLY A 31 2.95 0.32 -5.08
N VAL A 32 3.01 -0.94 -4.63
CA VAL A 32 4.24 -1.66 -4.30
C VAL A 32 4.20 -3.02 -4.99
N ASP A 33 5.12 -3.29 -5.91
CA ASP A 33 5.11 -4.49 -6.77
C ASP A 33 6.49 -5.17 -6.80
N ASN A 34 6.57 -6.46 -6.43
CA ASN A 34 7.81 -7.26 -6.51
C ASN A 34 7.75 -8.45 -7.50
N LEU A 35 6.88 -8.42 -8.51
CA LEU A 35 6.57 -9.51 -9.47
C LEU A 35 5.78 -10.69 -8.91
N ILE A 36 5.88 -10.97 -7.60
CA ILE A 36 5.21 -12.10 -6.94
C ILE A 36 3.93 -11.62 -6.26
N ASN A 37 4.07 -10.52 -5.52
CA ASN A 37 3.00 -9.88 -4.77
C ASN A 37 2.99 -8.38 -5.13
N SER A 38 1.78 -7.84 -5.28
CA SER A 38 1.58 -6.42 -5.52
C SER A 38 0.54 -5.89 -4.53
N PHE A 39 0.75 -4.67 -4.05
CA PHE A 39 -0.12 -4.02 -3.07
C PHE A 39 -0.46 -2.63 -3.56
N VAL A 40 -1.67 -2.20 -3.30
CA VAL A 40 -2.12 -0.83 -3.50
C VAL A 40 -2.61 -0.29 -2.17
N VAL A 41 -2.04 0.81 -1.72
CA VAL A 41 -2.35 1.44 -0.44
C VAL A 41 -3.02 2.78 -0.71
N GLN A 42 -4.27 2.92 -0.31
CA GLN A 42 -4.98 4.19 -0.28
C GLN A 42 -4.76 4.86 1.07
N ILE A 43 -4.25 6.08 1.06
CA ILE A 43 -3.98 6.88 2.24
C ILE A 43 -4.91 8.08 2.20
N THR A 44 -5.85 8.13 3.13
CA THR A 44 -6.74 9.28 3.31
C THR A 44 -6.40 9.96 4.64
N PRO A 45 -5.75 11.14 4.65
CA PRO A 45 -5.16 11.74 5.85
C PRO A 45 -6.09 11.91 7.07
N LEU A 46 -7.41 11.93 6.86
CA LEU A 46 -8.41 12.07 7.92
C LEU A 46 -9.33 10.85 8.09
N GLU A 47 -9.29 9.88 7.17
CA GLU A 47 -10.24 8.76 7.13
C GLU A 47 -9.58 7.40 7.36
N GLY A 48 -8.25 7.32 7.27
CA GLY A 48 -7.47 6.10 7.53
C GLY A 48 -6.71 5.61 6.32
N VAL A 49 -6.43 4.31 6.28
CA VAL A 49 -5.61 3.67 5.26
C VAL A 49 -6.28 2.39 4.76
N GLY A 50 -6.55 2.29 3.46
CA GLY A 50 -7.01 1.07 2.81
C GLY A 50 -5.86 0.34 2.14
N VAL A 51 -5.83 -0.99 2.22
CA VAL A 51 -4.85 -1.82 1.52
C VAL A 51 -5.60 -2.85 0.66
N SER A 52 -5.21 -2.93 -0.61
CA SER A 52 -5.69 -3.92 -1.56
C SER A 52 -4.52 -4.80 -2.02
N LEU A 53 -4.69 -6.11 -1.91
CA LEU A 53 -3.81 -7.13 -2.44
C LEU A 53 -4.09 -7.28 -3.93
N THR A 54 -3.08 -7.07 -4.75
CA THR A 54 -3.18 -7.27 -6.19
C THR A 54 -2.43 -8.55 -6.55
N ASN A 55 -3.18 -9.60 -6.90
CA ASN A 55 -2.58 -10.78 -7.50
C ASN A 55 -2.26 -10.46 -8.95
N PRO A 56 -0.99 -10.55 -9.41
CA PRO A 56 -0.60 -10.18 -10.77
C PRO A 56 -1.33 -10.96 -11.89
N SER A 57 -2.02 -12.05 -11.56
CA SER A 57 -2.85 -12.83 -12.49
C SER A 57 -4.31 -12.38 -12.61
N LEU A 58 -4.78 -11.48 -11.74
CA LEU A 58 -6.12 -10.89 -11.78
C LEU A 58 -5.97 -9.38 -12.04
N ALA A 59 -6.78 -8.84 -12.95
CA ALA A 59 -6.82 -7.40 -13.20
C ALA A 59 -6.99 -6.64 -11.88
N ILE A 60 -6.37 -5.47 -11.76
CA ILE A 60 -6.47 -4.63 -10.57
C ILE A 60 -7.93 -4.24 -10.38
N ASP A 61 -8.60 -4.87 -9.42
CA ASP A 61 -9.95 -4.53 -9.02
C ASP A 61 -9.88 -3.47 -7.92
N PHE A 62 -10.38 -2.27 -8.22
CA PHE A 62 -10.44 -1.14 -7.28
C PHE A 62 -11.81 -1.02 -6.59
N SER A 63 -12.69 -2.01 -6.73
CA SER A 63 -14.05 -1.95 -6.19
C SER A 63 -14.14 -2.14 -4.66
N GLY A 64 -13.01 -2.41 -3.99
CA GLY A 64 -12.91 -2.46 -2.52
C GLY A 64 -11.47 -2.62 -2.01
N HIS A 65 -11.28 -2.36 -0.72
CA HIS A 65 -10.04 -2.71 -0.01
C HIS A 65 -10.19 -4.09 0.63
N ASP A 66 -9.14 -4.91 0.57
CA ASP A 66 -9.12 -6.17 1.30
C ASP A 66 -9.07 -5.92 2.80
N GLU A 67 -8.33 -4.88 3.22
CA GLU A 67 -8.20 -4.49 4.63
C GLU A 67 -8.19 -2.97 4.81
N VAL A 68 -8.68 -2.51 5.97
CA VAL A 68 -8.74 -1.08 6.34
C VAL A 68 -8.14 -0.86 7.73
N PHE A 69 -7.31 0.16 7.85
CA PHE A 69 -6.53 0.48 9.05
C PHE A 69 -6.74 1.93 9.48
N LYS A 70 -6.54 2.18 10.78
CA LYS A 70 -6.62 3.53 11.36
C LYS A 70 -5.42 4.40 11.01
N ASP A 71 -4.28 3.79 10.77
CA ASP A 71 -3.03 4.48 10.50
C ASP A 71 -2.07 3.66 9.61
N LEU A 72 -1.03 4.34 9.13
CA LEU A 72 -0.01 3.77 8.24
C LEU A 72 0.89 2.74 8.91
N ALA A 73 1.05 2.78 10.24
CA ALA A 73 1.90 1.81 10.92
C ALA A 73 1.24 0.44 10.91
N MET A 74 -0.07 0.38 11.23
CA MET A 74 -0.84 -0.86 11.15
C MET A 74 -0.90 -1.41 9.72
N ALA A 75 -1.14 -0.54 8.73
CA ALA A 75 -1.15 -0.94 7.32
C ALA A 75 0.22 -1.49 6.89
N PHE A 76 1.32 -0.86 7.32
CA PHE A 76 2.67 -1.33 7.01
C PHE A 76 2.98 -2.69 7.62
N ASP A 77 2.59 -2.93 8.87
CA ASP A 77 2.76 -4.25 9.52
C ASP A 77 1.96 -5.34 8.80
N PHE A 78 0.74 -5.02 8.36
CA PHE A 78 -0.06 -5.93 7.53
C PHE A 78 0.65 -6.26 6.21
N ILE A 79 1.12 -5.24 5.48
CA ILE A 79 1.86 -5.44 4.22
C ILE A 79 3.07 -6.34 4.49
N LYS A 80 3.87 -6.05 5.52
CA LYS A 80 5.02 -6.90 5.90
C LYS A 80 4.69 -8.35 6.13
N SER A 81 3.56 -8.64 6.79
CA SER A 81 3.16 -10.01 7.06
C SER A 81 2.67 -10.78 5.83
N ASN A 82 2.28 -10.07 4.76
CA ASN A 82 1.70 -10.66 3.54
C ASN A 82 2.64 -10.55 2.31
N PHE A 83 3.70 -9.75 2.39
CA PHE A 83 4.64 -9.50 1.31
C PHE A 83 5.86 -10.42 1.50
N ASN A 84 5.78 -11.63 0.92
CA ASN A 84 6.89 -12.61 0.87
C ASN A 84 7.91 -12.24 -0.22
#